data_AF-A0A352Y2W9-F1
#
_entry.id   AF-A0A352Y2W9-F1
#
_cell.length_a   1.000
_cell.length_b   1.000
_cell.length_c   1.000
_cell.angle_alpha   90.00
_cell.angle_beta   90.00
_cell.angle_gamma   90.00
#
_symmetry.space_group_name_H-M   'P 1'
#
loop_
_entity.id
_entity.type
_entity.pdbx_description
1 polymer ?
#
loop_
_entity_poly.entity_id
_entity_poly.type
_entity_poly.pdbx_seq_one_letter_code
_entity_poly.pdbx_strand_id
1 'polypeptide(L)' 'FPLFASIVGAFTHSFQGSIAVRRVLRGVIAGSLAFAVFFLIISALIAIMGIAAAFALAILAAIVMQAISLWLLRRYGTVT' A
#
# COMPACT_ATOMS: atom_id res chain seq x y z
N PHE A 1 2.86 9.08 -3.69
CA PHE A 1 4.01 8.58 -4.47
C PHE A 1 3.64 8.42 -5.96
N PRO A 2 3.56 9.52 -6.72
CA PRO A 2 3.12 9.46 -8.12
C PRO A 2 4.26 9.14 -9.10
N LEU A 3 5.47 9.68 -8.87
CA LEU A 3 6.62 9.48 -9.76
C LEU A 3 6.99 8.00 -9.93
N PHE A 4 7.10 7.26 -8.82
CA PHE A 4 7.36 5.82 -8.85
C PHE A 4 6.31 5.06 -9.67
N ALA A 5 5.03 5.33 -9.41
CA ALA A 5 3.92 4.68 -10.10
C ALA A 5 3.93 4.97 -11.60
N SER A 6 4.24 6.22 -11.99
CA SER A 6 4.37 6.61 -13.39
C SER A 6 5.52 5.92 -14.10
N ILE A 7 6.70 5.86 -13.46
CA ILE A 7 7.90 5.23 -14.05
C ILE A 7 7.66 3.72 -14.23
N VAL A 8 7.28 3.02 -13.16
CA VAL A 8 7.03 1.57 -13.23
C VAL A 8 5.83 1.26 -14.12
N GLY A 9 4.79 2.09 -14.10
CA GLY A 9 3.63 1.96 -14.98
C GLY A 9 4.01 2.08 -16.45
N ALA A 10 4.80 3.09 -16.84
CA ALA A 10 5.25 3.29 -18.22
C ALA A 10 6.13 2.12 -18.72
N PHE A 11 7.09 1.67 -17.91
CA PHE A 11 7.91 0.51 -18.26
C PHE A 11 7.10 -0.78 -18.33
N THR A 12 6.22 -1.03 -17.36
CA THR A 12 5.34 -2.20 -17.38
C THR A 12 4.43 -2.19 -18.61
N HIS A 13 3.94 -1.02 -19.03
CA HIS A 13 3.14 -0.89 -20.25
C HIS A 13 3.95 -1.28 -21.47
N SER A 14 5.18 -0.77 -21.56
CA SER A 14 6.06 -1.00 -22.70
C SER A 14 6.55 -2.45 -22.81
N PHE A 15 6.78 -3.14 -21.69
CA PHE A 15 7.37 -4.48 -21.69
C PHE A 15 6.35 -5.62 -21.52
N GLN A 16 5.22 -5.38 -20.84
CA GLN A 16 4.27 -6.42 -20.42
C GLN A 16 2.81 -6.10 -20.79
N GLY A 17 2.57 -4.97 -21.46
CA GLY A 17 1.26 -4.57 -21.95
C GLY A 17 0.31 -4.03 -20.87
N SER A 18 -0.89 -3.64 -21.32
CA SER A 18 -1.88 -2.89 -20.51
C SER A 18 -2.43 -3.68 -19.30
N ILE A 19 -2.55 -5.01 -19.41
CA ILE A 19 -3.04 -5.85 -18.31
C ILE A 19 -2.07 -5.84 -17.12
N ALA A 20 -0.77 -5.92 -17.39
CA ALA A 20 0.26 -5.90 -16.36
C ALA A 20 0.31 -4.54 -15.63
N VAL A 21 0.12 -3.44 -16.37
CA VAL A 21 0.03 -2.07 -15.82
C VAL A 21 -1.12 -1.94 -14.84
N ARG A 22 -2.32 -2.43 -15.22
CA ARG A 22 -3.48 -2.45 -14.32
C ARG A 22 -3.17 -3.16 -13.00
N ARG A 23 -2.43 -4.27 -13.06
CA ARG A 23 -2.04 -5.02 -11.85
C ARG A 23 -1.06 -4.23 -10.98
N VAL A 24 -0.07 -3.56 -11.59
CA VAL A 24 0.87 -2.69 -10.88
C VAL A 24 0.15 -1.51 -10.22
N LEU A 25 -0.69 -0.78 -10.96
CA LEU A 25 -1.44 0.36 -10.41
C LEU A 25 -2.35 -0.04 -9.25
N ARG A 26 -3.03 -1.19 -9.34
CA ARG A 26 -3.83 -1.73 -8.23
C ARG A 26 -2.96 -2.01 -7.01
N GLY A 27 -1.76 -2.57 -7.20
CA GLY A 27 -0.78 -2.78 -6.13
C GLY A 27 -0.30 -1.48 -5.48
N VAL A 28 -0.04 -0.44 -6.29
CA VAL A 28 0.39 0.89 -5.79
C VAL A 28 -0.71 1.56 -4.97
N ILE A 29 -1.96 1.52 -5.44
CA ILE A 29 -3.12 2.09 -4.72
C ILE A 29 -3.33 1.34 -3.42
N ALA A 30 -3.32 0.00 -3.48
CA ALA A 30 -3.42 -0.91 -2.35
C ALA A 30 -2.33 -0.65 -1.28
N GLY A 31 -1.09 -0.42 -1.69
CA GLY A 31 0.02 -0.14 -0.78
C GLY A 31 -0.03 1.26 -0.17
N SER A 32 -0.58 2.24 -0.90
CA SER A 32 -0.74 3.62 -0.40
C SER A 32 -1.68 3.69 0.82
N LEU A 33 -2.61 2.74 0.92
CA LEU A 33 -3.57 2.69 2.02
C LEU A 33 -2.91 2.30 3.35
N ALA A 34 -1.93 1.39 3.33
CA ALA A 34 -1.13 1.05 4.51
C ALA A 34 -0.32 2.26 5.00
N PHE A 35 0.20 3.07 4.07
CA PHE A 35 0.88 4.31 4.39
C PHE A 35 -0.06 5.30 5.08
N ALA A 36 -1.27 5.50 4.55
CA ALA A 36 -2.26 6.38 5.17
C ALA A 36 -2.62 5.95 6.60
N VAL A 37 -2.85 4.65 6.83
CA VAL A 37 -3.14 4.10 8.17
C VAL A 37 -1.98 4.31 9.14
N PHE A 38 -0.74 4.09 8.69
CA PHE A 38 0.45 4.33 9.49
C PHE A 38 0.51 5.78 10.01
N PHE A 39 0.40 6.76 9.10
CA PHE A 39 0.46 8.17 9.48
C PHE A 39 -0.72 8.60 10.36
N LEU A 40 -1.91 8.03 10.13
CA LEU A 40 -3.08 8.29 10.96
C LEU A 40 -2.83 7.85 12.41
N ILE A 41 -2.28 6.64 12.61
CA ILE A 41 -1.98 6.11 13.94
C ILE A 41 -0.88 6.92 14.61
N ILE A 42 0.20 7.24 13.90
CA ILE A 42 1.27 8.08 14.44
C ILE A 42 0.71 9.43 14.87
N SER A 43 -0.06 10.12 14.02
CA SER A 43 -0.67 11.41 14.32
C SER A 43 -1.53 11.37 15.59
N ALA A 44 -2.31 10.29 15.77
CA ALA A 44 -3.20 10.16 16.92
C ALA A 44 -2.49 9.73 18.22
N LEU A 45 -1.50 8.83 18.15
CA LEU A 45 -0.94 8.17 19.33
C LEU A 45 0.41 8.73 19.78
N ILE A 46 1.17 9.43 18.92
CA ILE A 46 2.53 9.85 19.25
C ILE A 46 2.58 10.79 20.46
N ALA A 47 1.60 11.67 20.61
CA ALA A 47 1.51 12.60 21.73
C ALA A 47 1.04 11.95 23.04
N ILE A 48 0.36 10.80 22.97
CA ILE A 48 -0.28 10.15 24.12
C ILE A 48 0.58 9.01 24.67
N MET A 49 1.14 8.18 23.77
CA MET A 49 1.83 6.94 24.13
C MET A 49 3.36 7.03 23.96
N GLY A 50 3.85 8.18 23.50
CA GLY A 50 5.26 8.37 23.17
C GLY A 50 5.67 7.67 21.87
N ILE A 51 6.90 7.94 21.45
CA ILE A 51 7.42 7.55 20.13
C ILE A 51 7.43 6.02 19.96
N ALA A 52 8.04 5.28 20.90
CA ALA A 52 8.26 3.84 20.73
C ALA A 52 6.94 3.05 20.61
N ALA A 53 5.98 3.31 21.49
CA ALA A 53 4.69 2.61 21.48
C ALA A 53 3.82 2.99 20.27
N ALA A 54 3.79 4.27 19.89
CA ALA A 54 3.05 4.73 18.72
C ALA A 54 3.59 4.10 17.43
N PHE A 55 4.93 4.03 17.27
CA PHE A 55 5.55 3.38 16.12
C PHE A 55 5.30 1.88 16.09
N ALA A 56 5.39 1.18 17.23
CA ALA A 56 5.10 -0.25 17.29
C ALA A 56 3.65 -0.56 16.85
N LEU A 57 2.67 0.19 17.35
CA LEU A 57 1.26 0.05 16.97
C LEU A 57 1.02 0.40 15.50
N ALA A 58 1.63 1.49 15.02
CA ALA A 58 1.51 1.90 13.61
C ALA A 58 2.10 0.85 12.67
N ILE A 59 3.24 0.24 13.01
CA ILE A 59 3.84 -0.85 12.23
C ILE A 59 2.93 -2.07 12.20
N LEU A 60 2.40 -2.51 13.35
CA LEU A 60 1.48 -3.65 13.43
C LEU A 60 0.23 -3.42 12.57
N ALA A 61 -0.38 -2.24 12.69
CA ALA A 61 -1.54 -1.89 11.88
C ALA A 61 -1.21 -1.80 10.38
N ALA A 62 -0.04 -1.25 10.02
CA ALA A 62 0.42 -1.22 8.63
C ALA A 62 0.60 -2.63 8.07
N ILE A 63 1.20 -3.55 8.83
CA ILE A 63 1.37 -4.96 8.43
C ILE A 63 0.01 -5.63 8.23
N VAL A 64 -0.92 -5.47 9.17
CA VAL A 64 -2.29 -6.01 9.05
C VAL A 64 -2.98 -5.46 7.81
N MET A 65 -2.89 -4.15 7.58
CA MET A 65 -3.51 -3.53 6.42
C MET A 65 -2.87 -3.99 5.11
N GLN A 66 -1.55 -4.13 5.08
CA GLN A 66 -0.82 -4.65 3.92
C GLN A 66 -1.22 -6.11 3.64
N ALA A 67 -1.35 -6.94 4.68
CA ALA A 67 -1.78 -8.33 4.56
C ALA A 67 -3.21 -8.44 4.03
N ILE A 68 -4.14 -7.64 4.56
CA ILE A 68 -5.53 -7.55 4.07
C ILE A 68 -5.53 -7.11 2.61
N SER A 69 -4.77 -6.06 2.27
CA SER A 69 -4.69 -5.52 0.92
C SER A 69 -4.15 -6.55 -0.09
N LEU A 70 -3.08 -7.28 0.27
CA LEU A 70 -2.55 -8.39 -0.52
C LEU A 70 -3.54 -9.53 -0.64
N TRP A 71 -4.23 -9.88 0.44
CA TRP A 71 -5.23 -10.94 0.44
C TRP A 71 -6.43 -10.59 -0.45
N LEU A 72 -6.94 -9.36 -0.36
CA LEU A 72 -7.98 -8.82 -1.24
C LEU A 72 -7.51 -8.82 -2.70
N LEU A 73 -6.30 -8.34 -2.99
CA LEU A 73 -5.75 -8.37 -4.35
C LEU A 73 -5.59 -9.80 -4.90
N ARG A 74 -5.23 -10.78 -4.06
CA ARG A 74 -5.16 -12.19 -4.47
C ARG A 74 -6.56 -12.79 -4.68
N ARG A 75 -7.52 -12.42 -3.84
CA ARG A 75 -8.89 -12.95 -3.87
C ARG A 75 -9.76 -12.34 -4.98
N TYR A 76 -9.55 -11.06 -5.29
CA TYR A 76 -10.30 -10.32 -6.32
C TYR A 76 -9.47 -10.05 -7.60
N GLY A 77 -8.21 -10.49 -7.63
CA GLY A 77 -7.31 -10.38 -8.78
C GLY A 77 -7.55 -11.40 -9.89
N THR A 78 -8.44 -12.38 -9.67
CA THR A 78 -9.03 -13.23 -10.71
C THR A 78 -10.33 -12.62 -11.20
N VAL A 79 -10.23 -11.58 -12.03
CA VAL A 79 -11.29 -11.26 -12.99
C VAL A 79 -10.59 -11.07 -14.32
N THR A 80 -10.86 -12.05 -15.20
CA THR A 80 -10.60 -12.15 -16.65
C THR A 80 -10.16 -10.88 -17.37
#